data_AF-A0AA50R6B2-F1
#
_entry.id   AF-A0AA50R6B2-F1
#
_cell.length_a   1.000
_cell.length_b   1.000
_cell.length_c   1.000
_cell.angle_alpha   90.00
_cell.angle_beta   90.00
_cell.angle_gamma   90.00
#
_symmetry.space_group_name_H-M   'P 1'
#
loop_
_entity.id
_entity.type
_entity.pdbx_description
1 polymer ?
#
loop_
_entity_poly.entity_id
_entity_poly.type
_entity_poly.pdbx_seq_one_letter_code
_entity_poly.pdbx_strand_id
1 'polypeptide(L)'
;MAHYKGAASEAGRAMHLMKKREKAQQEIELRKKKIEEDLKIENIENKFATHYDAVEQQLKSSTIGLVTLDEMKAKQEHIVREREKKLAQKKAEKEKERQKEIEAKQAQKNKQKR
;
A
#
# COMPACT_ATOMS: atom_id res chain seq x y z
N MET A 1 -27.02 -64.65 -18.24
CA MET A 1 -27.35 -63.30 -17.72
C MET A 1 -26.03 -62.55 -17.48
N ALA A 2 -25.66 -61.59 -18.33
CA ALA A 2 -24.42 -60.83 -18.16
C ALA A 2 -24.67 -59.68 -17.15
N HIS A 3 -23.99 -59.69 -16.01
CA HIS A 3 -24.12 -58.63 -15.01
C HIS A 3 -23.41 -57.35 -15.49
N TYR A 4 -24.16 -56.26 -15.68
CA TYR A 4 -23.64 -54.93 -16.02
C TYR A 4 -22.76 -54.38 -14.88
N LYS A 5 -21.43 -54.50 -15.03
CA LYS A 5 -20.40 -54.00 -14.10
C LYS A 5 -20.05 -52.51 -14.29
N GLY A 6 -20.87 -51.74 -15.01
CA GLY A 6 -20.59 -50.33 -15.36
C GLY A 6 -20.60 -49.38 -14.17
N ALA A 7 -21.57 -49.53 -13.24
CA ALA A 7 -21.77 -48.59 -12.14
C ALA A 7 -20.57 -48.45 -11.18
N ALA A 8 -19.85 -49.55 -10.90
CA ALA A 8 -18.67 -49.51 -10.04
C ALA A 8 -17.43 -48.94 -10.75
N SER A 9 -17.30 -49.17 -12.07
CA SER A 9 -16.20 -48.62 -12.88
C SER A 9 -16.38 -47.12 -13.17
N GLU A 10 -17.62 -46.69 -13.37
CA GLU A 10 -18.00 -45.29 -13.59
C GLU A 10 -17.80 -44.42 -12.33
N ALA A 11 -18.07 -44.96 -11.13
CA ALA A 11 -17.83 -44.26 -9.87
C ALA A 11 -16.33 -43.95 -9.64
N GLY A 12 -15.44 -44.89 -9.95
CA GLY A 12 -14.00 -44.68 -9.89
C GLY A 12 -13.51 -43.64 -10.89
N ARG A 13 -14.08 -43.63 -12.11
CA ARG A 13 -13.79 -42.62 -13.14
C ARG A 13 -14.26 -41.23 -12.71
N ALA A 14 -15.46 -41.11 -12.13
CA ALA A 14 -16.00 -39.85 -11.64
C ALA A 14 -15.12 -39.25 -10.53
N MET A 15 -14.67 -40.07 -9.57
CA MET A 15 -13.76 -39.65 -8.50
C MET A 15 -12.42 -39.12 -9.05
N HIS A 16 -11.84 -39.79 -10.05
CA HIS A 16 -10.61 -39.31 -10.69
C HIS A 16 -10.80 -37.97 -11.42
N LEU A 17 -11.94 -37.78 -12.08
CA LEU A 17 -12.27 -36.53 -12.75
C LEU A 17 -12.48 -35.39 -11.75
N MET A 18 -13.16 -35.65 -10.62
CA MET A 18 -13.31 -34.67 -9.54
C MET A 18 -11.96 -34.29 -8.94
N LYS A 19 -11.09 -35.26 -8.64
CA LYS A 19 -9.73 -35.02 -8.12
C LYS A 19 -8.87 -34.21 -9.10
N LYS A 20 -9.01 -34.43 -10.41
CA LYS A 20 -8.33 -33.61 -11.43
C LYS A 20 -8.85 -32.18 -11.46
N ARG A 21 -10.17 -31.99 -11.34
CA ARG A 21 -10.79 -30.65 -11.29
C ARG A 21 -10.35 -29.87 -10.06
N GLU A 22 -10.31 -30.52 -8.91
CA GLU A 22 -9.88 -29.90 -7.65
C GLU A 22 -8.41 -29.43 -7.72
N LYS A 23 -7.50 -30.27 -8.23
CA LYS A 23 -6.11 -29.89 -8.46
C LYS A 23 -5.97 -28.71 -9.42
N ALA A 24 -6.74 -28.71 -10.52
CA ALA A 24 -6.71 -27.61 -11.48
C ALA A 24 -7.22 -26.30 -10.86
N GLN A 25 -8.25 -26.35 -10.01
CA GLN A 25 -8.75 -25.18 -9.29
C GLN A 25 -7.70 -24.64 -8.31
N GLN A 26 -7.05 -25.51 -7.53
CA GLN A 26 -5.98 -25.13 -6.62
C GLN A 26 -4.80 -24.48 -7.35
N GLU A 27 -4.38 -25.01 -8.51
CA GLU A 27 -3.33 -24.40 -9.33
C GLU A 27 -3.72 -23.03 -9.85
N ILE A 28 -4.98 -22.85 -10.27
CA ILE A 28 -5.49 -21.55 -10.73
C ILE A 28 -5.48 -20.53 -9.60
N GLU A 29 -5.93 -20.91 -8.40
CA GLU A 29 -5.92 -20.02 -7.23
C GLU A 29 -4.50 -19.63 -6.82
N LEU A 30 -3.56 -20.59 -6.82
CA LEU A 30 -2.16 -20.32 -6.52
C LEU A 30 -1.54 -19.35 -7.53
N ARG A 31 -1.82 -19.54 -8.83
CA ARG A 31 -1.35 -18.63 -9.88
C ARG A 31 -1.98 -17.24 -9.75
N LYS A 32 -3.27 -17.14 -9.41
CA LYS A 32 -3.93 -15.86 -9.15
C LYS A 32 -3.28 -15.12 -7.98
N LYS A 33 -3.02 -15.80 -6.87
CA LYS A 33 -2.33 -15.21 -5.70
C LYS A 33 -0.93 -14.74 -6.07
N LYS A 34 -0.17 -15.56 -6.80
CA LYS A 34 1.17 -15.18 -7.26
C LYS A 34 1.15 -13.94 -8.17
N ILE A 35 0.19 -13.87 -9.10
CA ILE A 35 -0.01 -12.70 -9.96
C ILE A 35 -0.41 -11.47 -9.12
N GLU A 36 -1.28 -11.61 -8.13
CA GLU A 36 -1.63 -10.50 -7.21
C GLU A 36 -0.45 -10.04 -6.36
N GLU A 37 0.44 -10.95 -5.94
CA GLU A 37 1.67 -10.62 -5.21
C GLU A 37 2.69 -9.92 -6.12
N ASP A 38 2.89 -10.41 -7.34
CA ASP A 38 3.81 -9.81 -8.31
C ASP A 38 3.27 -8.45 -8.84
N LEU A 39 1.95 -8.31 -9.00
CA LEU A 39 1.27 -7.06 -9.39
C LEU A 39 1.03 -6.11 -8.21
N LYS A 40 1.20 -6.56 -6.96
CA LYS A 40 1.34 -5.66 -5.82
C LYS A 40 2.67 -4.94 -6.02
N ILE A 41 2.57 -3.86 -6.79
CA ILE A 41 3.56 -2.82 -6.95
C ILE A 41 3.87 -2.31 -5.54
N GLU A 42 4.83 -2.92 -4.87
CA GLU A 42 5.38 -2.37 -3.65
C GLU A 42 6.07 -1.06 -4.03
N ASN A 43 5.40 0.05 -3.69
CA ASN A 43 5.96 1.40 -3.56
C ASN A 43 6.87 1.83 -4.73
N ILE A 44 6.40 1.74 -5.98
CA ILE A 44 7.09 2.37 -7.13
C ILE A 44 7.27 3.89 -6.91
N GLU A 45 6.42 4.53 -6.08
CA GLU A 45 6.60 5.91 -5.63
C GLU A 45 8.00 6.17 -5.03
N ASN A 46 8.61 5.20 -4.35
CA ASN A 46 9.93 5.35 -3.74
C ASN A 46 11.08 4.88 -4.63
N LYS A 47 10.84 4.02 -5.63
CA LYS A 47 11.90 3.44 -6.48
C LYS A 47 12.48 4.44 -7.48
N PHE A 48 11.66 5.38 -7.94
CA PHE A 48 12.08 6.48 -8.82
C PHE A 48 12.14 7.83 -8.11
N ALA A 49 11.90 7.85 -6.80
CA ALA A 49 12.31 8.96 -5.97
C ALA A 49 13.84 8.93 -5.88
N THR A 50 14.52 9.37 -6.95
CA THR A 50 15.79 10.09 -6.77
C THR A 50 15.56 11.00 -5.59
N HIS A 51 16.33 10.86 -4.51
CA HIS A 51 16.16 11.68 -3.31
C HIS A 51 16.32 13.15 -3.71
N TYR A 52 15.23 13.76 -4.18
CA TYR A 52 15.10 15.17 -4.40
C TYR A 52 15.04 15.72 -3.00
N ASP A 53 16.23 15.94 -2.44
CA ASP A 53 16.34 16.66 -1.20
C ASP A 53 15.99 18.11 -1.52
N ALA A 54 14.70 18.40 -1.44
CA ALA A 54 14.17 19.72 -1.66
C ALA A 54 14.87 20.76 -0.77
N VAL A 55 15.39 20.33 0.40
CA VAL A 55 16.19 21.19 1.28
C VAL A 55 17.53 21.50 0.63
N GLU A 56 18.24 20.50 0.13
CA GLU A 56 19.55 20.68 -0.51
C GLU A 56 19.43 21.54 -1.78
N GLN A 57 18.42 21.31 -2.62
CA GLN A 57 18.22 22.13 -3.82
C GLN A 57 17.79 23.55 -3.48
N GLN A 58 16.92 23.74 -2.48
CA GLN A 58 16.54 25.07 -2.02
C GLN A 58 17.72 25.80 -1.41
N LEU A 59 18.58 25.12 -0.67
CA LEU A 59 19.79 25.69 -0.11
C LEU A 59 20.76 26.10 -1.24
N LYS A 60 21.06 25.17 -2.18
CA LYS A 60 21.93 25.43 -3.34
C LYS A 60 21.46 26.61 -4.17
N SER A 61 20.17 26.71 -4.47
CA SER A 61 19.60 27.83 -5.23
C SER A 61 19.60 29.15 -4.45
N SER A 62 19.37 29.10 -3.14
CA SER A 62 19.36 30.29 -2.27
C SER A 62 20.76 30.79 -1.92
N THR A 63 21.80 29.98 -2.12
CA THR A 63 23.20 30.32 -1.84
C THR A 63 24.04 30.50 -3.10
N ILE A 64 23.42 30.71 -4.27
CA ILE A 64 24.14 31.08 -5.49
C ILE A 64 24.68 32.51 -5.33
N GLY A 65 25.99 32.67 -5.13
CA GLY A 65 26.66 33.96 -4.99
C GLY A 65 27.78 33.96 -3.93
N LEU A 66 28.41 35.11 -3.72
CA LEU A 66 29.32 35.28 -2.58
C LEU A 66 28.49 35.42 -1.31
N VAL A 67 28.44 34.36 -0.52
CA VAL A 67 27.72 34.29 0.75
C VAL A 67 28.73 34.06 1.86
N THR A 68 28.56 34.75 2.98
CA THR A 68 29.36 34.48 4.17
C THR A 68 28.91 33.18 4.84
N LEU A 69 29.79 32.56 5.65
CA LEU A 69 29.46 31.33 6.36
C LEU A 69 28.24 31.49 7.29
N ASP A 70 28.10 32.67 7.90
CA ASP A 70 27.01 32.95 8.82
C ASP A 70 25.66 33.07 8.10
N GLU A 71 25.64 33.72 6.93
CA GLU A 71 24.45 33.78 6.08
C GLU A 71 24.03 32.40 5.56
N MET A 72 25.00 31.52 5.25
CA MET A 72 24.71 30.14 4.83
C MET A 72 24.07 29.33 5.96
N LYS A 73 24.61 29.46 7.19
CA LYS A 73 24.04 28.80 8.39
C LYS A 73 22.64 29.33 8.70
N ALA A 74 22.44 30.64 8.67
CA ALA A 74 21.13 31.25 8.91
C ALA A 74 20.08 30.76 7.90
N LYS A 75 20.44 30.66 6.62
CA LYS A 75 19.55 30.11 5.58
C LYS A 75 19.25 28.63 5.80
N GLN A 76 20.25 27.83 6.16
CA GLN A 76 20.07 26.42 6.47
C GLN A 76 19.09 26.22 7.63
N GLU A 77 19.29 26.92 8.75
CA GLU A 77 18.41 26.85 9.92
C GLU A 77 16.98 27.27 9.58
N HIS A 78 16.81 28.33 8.79
CA HIS A 78 15.49 28.79 8.36
C HIS A 78 14.75 27.73 7.52
N ILE A 79 15.44 27.11 6.54
CA ILE A 79 14.83 26.07 5.69
C ILE A 79 14.44 24.85 6.51
N VAL A 80 15.28 24.41 7.45
CA VAL A 80 14.99 23.29 8.34
C VAL A 80 13.77 23.58 9.22
N ARG A 81 13.73 24.76 9.86
CA ARG A 81 12.62 25.16 10.72
C ARG A 81 11.28 25.24 9.97
N GLU A 82 11.28 25.81 8.77
CA GLU A 82 10.09 25.88 7.92
C GLU A 82 9.61 24.47 7.51
N ARG A 83 10.54 23.56 7.24
CA ARG A 83 10.19 22.16 6.91
C ARG A 83 9.60 21.43 8.11
N GLU A 84 10.19 21.57 9.29
CA GLU A 84 9.68 20.99 10.54
C GLU A 84 8.27 21.49 10.84
N LYS A 85 8.04 22.80 10.69
CA LYS A 85 6.71 23.41 10.87
C LYS A 85 5.69 22.82 9.89
N LYS A 86 6.03 22.70 8.60
CA LYS A 86 5.14 22.07 7.60
C LYS A 86 4.85 20.60 7.92
N LEU A 87 5.85 19.85 8.38
CA LEU A 87 5.66 18.44 8.77
C LEU A 87 4.77 18.31 10.00
N ALA A 88 4.95 19.18 11.00
CA ALA A 88 4.09 19.23 12.19
C ALA A 88 2.64 19.59 11.82
N GLN A 89 2.44 20.58 10.95
CA GLN A 89 1.11 20.94 10.45
C GLN A 89 0.43 19.78 9.71
N LYS A 90 1.14 19.12 8.79
CA LYS A 90 0.62 17.97 8.04
C LYS A 90 0.26 16.80 8.95
N LYS A 91 1.05 16.54 10.01
CA LYS A 91 0.74 15.52 11.02
C LYS A 91 -0.52 15.87 11.81
N ALA A 92 -0.62 17.10 12.29
CA ALA A 92 -1.76 17.59 13.05
C ALA A 92 -3.06 17.56 12.22
N GLU A 93 -3.00 17.92 10.95
CA GLU A 93 -4.15 17.85 10.04
C GLU A 93 -4.62 16.41 9.82
N LYS A 94 -3.69 15.50 9.54
CA LYS A 94 -3.99 14.07 9.37
C LYS A 94 -4.57 13.43 10.64
N GLU A 95 -4.12 13.88 11.81
CA GLU A 95 -4.67 13.45 13.10
C GLU A 95 -6.10 13.96 13.31
N LYS A 96 -6.34 15.24 12.99
CA LYS A 96 -7.70 15.82 13.04
C LYS A 96 -8.67 15.11 12.10
N GLU A 97 -8.25 14.78 10.88
CA GLU A 97 -9.08 14.02 9.93
C GLU A 97 -9.43 12.64 10.49
N ARG A 98 -8.44 11.91 11.02
CA ARG A 98 -8.68 10.61 11.68
C ARG A 98 -9.65 10.72 12.84
N GLN A 99 -9.51 11.76 13.67
CA GLN A 99 -10.40 11.97 14.80
C GLN A 99 -11.85 12.21 14.34
N LYS A 100 -12.05 13.04 13.31
CA LYS A 100 -13.37 13.28 12.70
C LYS A 100 -13.99 12.02 12.12
N GLU A 101 -13.20 11.18 11.44
CA GLU A 101 -13.68 9.90 10.92
C GLU A 101 -14.12 8.94 12.03
N ILE A 102 -13.37 8.87 13.13
CA ILE A 102 -13.71 8.05 14.29
C ILE A 102 -15.01 8.54 14.92
N GLU A 103 -15.14 9.85 15.13
CA GLU A 103 -16.34 10.47 15.70
C GLU A 103 -17.57 10.25 14.81
N ALA A 104 -17.43 10.43 13.49
CA ALA A 104 -18.51 10.17 12.52
C ALA A 104 -18.96 8.70 12.55
N LYS A 105 -18.02 7.75 12.60
CA LYS A 105 -18.32 6.31 12.74
C LYS A 105 -19.03 6.00 14.05
N GLN A 106 -18.61 6.60 15.17
CA GLN A 106 -19.27 6.43 16.46
C GLN A 106 -20.69 7.00 16.46
N ALA A 107 -20.89 8.19 15.90
CA ALA A 107 -22.20 8.82 15.78
C ALA A 107 -23.18 7.99 14.92
N GLN A 108 -22.71 7.41 13.81
CA GLN A 108 -23.52 6.49 13.00
C GLN A 108 -23.93 5.23 13.78
N LYS A 109 -22.99 4.61 14.52
CA LYS A 109 -23.29 3.45 15.36
C LYS A 109 -24.31 3.77 16.45
N ASN A 110 -24.24 4.96 17.06
CA ASN A 110 -25.19 5.38 18.08
C ASN A 110 -26.59 5.65 17.51
N LYS A 111 -26.69 6.18 16.28
CA LYS A 111 -27.97 6.36 15.58
C LYS A 111 -28.63 5.04 15.21
N GLN A 112 -27.86 4.02 14.82
CA GLN A 112 -28.39 2.68 14.47
C GLN A 112 -28.88 1.87 15.69
N LYS A 113 -28.45 2.25 16.91
CA LYS A 113 -28.86 1.59 18.15
C LYS A 113 -30.11 2.19 18.80
N ARG A 114 -30.55 3.36 18.33
CA ARG A 114 -31.80 4.02 18.76
C ARG A 114 -32.91 3.69 17.78
#